data_AF-A0A0L7T956-F1
#
_entry.id   AF-A0A0L7T956-F1
#
_cell.length_a   1.000
_cell.length_b   1.000
_cell.length_c   1.000
_cell.angle_alpha   90.00
_cell.angle_beta   90.00
_cell.angle_gamma   90.00
#
_symmetry.space_group_name_H-M   'P 1'
#
loop_
_entity.id
_entity.type
_entity.pdbx_description
1 polymer ?
#
loop_
_entity_poly.entity_id
_entity_poly.type
_entity_poly.pdbx_seq_one_letter_code
_entity_poly.pdbx_strand_id
1 'polypeptide(L)' 'MRNFLKKSFLDFAEYLVSTYGAIVAILIFAGLAVTYWEEYAWGSTAIFVLFVFVALGFYHFRKK' A
#
# COMPACT_ATOMS: atom_id res chain seq x y z
N MET A 1 -22.42 2.53 -22.49
CA MET A 1 -21.57 1.37 -22.10
C MET A 1 -20.07 1.67 -22.13
N ARG A 2 -19.51 2.23 -23.21
CA ARG A 2 -18.06 2.48 -23.34
C ARG A 2 -17.44 3.37 -22.24
N ASN A 3 -18.16 4.40 -21.78
CA ASN A 3 -17.68 5.29 -20.72
C ASN A 3 -17.75 4.67 -19.31
N PHE A 4 -18.67 3.72 -19.09
CA PHE A 4 -18.81 3.04 -17.81
C PHE A 4 -17.70 2.02 -17.60
N LEU A 5 -17.44 1.20 -18.63
CA LEU A 5 -16.33 0.24 -18.65
C LEU A 5 -14.95 0.92 -18.52
N LYS A 6 -14.77 2.07 -19.19
CA LYS A 6 -13.51 2.83 -19.09
C LYS A 6 -13.27 3.40 -17.69
N LYS A 7 -14.33 3.84 -17.01
CA LYS A 7 -14.25 4.35 -15.63
C LYS A 7 -13.93 3.22 -14.64
N SER A 8 -14.64 2.10 -14.71
CA SER A 8 -14.36 0.93 -13.85
C SER A 8 -12.96 0.35 -14.06
N PHE A 9 -12.44 0.38 -15.29
CA PHE A 9 -11.08 -0.08 -15.56
C PHE A 9 -10.01 0.87 -14.99
N LEU A 10 -10.25 2.19 -15.06
CA LEU A 10 -9.36 3.19 -14.44
C LEU A 10 -9.36 3.06 -12.92
N ASP A 11 -10.52 2.88 -12.29
CA ASP A 11 -10.63 2.70 -10.84
C ASP A 11 -9.91 1.42 -10.38
N PHE A 12 -9.99 0.33 -11.17
CA PHE A 12 -9.28 -0.91 -10.91
C PHE A 12 -7.76 -0.78 -11.10
N ALA A 13 -7.32 -0.08 -12.15
CA ALA A 13 -5.90 0.18 -12.39
C ALA A 13 -5.30 1.05 -11.27
N GLU A 14 -6.03 2.06 -10.79
CA GLU A 14 -5.59 2.91 -9.68
C GLU A 14 -5.52 2.12 -8.37
N TYR A 15 -6.46 1.21 -8.12
CA TYR A 15 -6.41 0.28 -7.00
C TYR A 15 -5.19 -0.65 -7.05
N LEU A 16 -4.88 -1.21 -8.22
CA LEU A 16 -3.69 -2.05 -8.39
C LEU A 16 -2.40 -1.27 -8.17
N VAL A 17 -2.25 -0.09 -8.78
CA VAL A 17 -1.05 0.74 -8.61
C VAL A 17 -0.87 1.14 -7.15
N SER A 18 -1.96 1.51 -6.46
CA SER A 18 -1.93 1.84 -5.04
C SER A 18 -1.49 0.65 -4.16
N THR A 19 -2.02 -0.53 -4.44
CA THR A 19 -1.70 -1.76 -3.70
C THR A 19 -0.26 -2.21 -3.95
N TYR A 20 0.18 -2.24 -5.20
CA TYR A 20 1.57 -2.58 -5.55
C TYR A 20 2.57 -1.55 -5.01
N GLY A 21 2.23 -0.26 -5.06
CA GLY A 21 3.06 0.80 -4.47
C GLY A 21 3.23 0.62 -2.97
N ALA A 22 2.17 0.26 -2.25
CA ALA A 22 2.23 -0.05 -0.83
C ALA A 22 3.12 -1.27 -0.52
N ILE A 23 3.03 -2.34 -1.30
CA ILE A 23 3.90 -3.53 -1.14
C ILE A 23 5.36 -3.14 -1.33
N VAL A 24 5.69 -2.38 -2.38
CA VAL A 24 7.06 -1.93 -2.64
C VAL A 24 7.58 -1.05 -1.50
N ALA A 25 6.76 -0.14 -0.97
CA ALA A 25 7.13 0.68 0.18
C ALA A 25 7.44 -0.16 1.43
N ILE A 26 6.65 -1.20 1.71
CA ILE A 26 6.89 -2.14 2.82
C ILE A 26 8.22 -2.87 2.64
N LEU A 27 8.51 -3.36 1.43
CA LEU A 27 9.76 -4.08 1.14
C LEU A 27 10.99 -3.18 1.27
N ILE A 28 10.92 -1.96 0.76
CA ILE A 28 11.99 -0.97 0.91
C ILE A 28 12.21 -0.67 2.39
N PHE A 29 11.12 -0.41 3.14
CA PHE A 29 11.21 -0.14 4.56
C PHE A 29 11.81 -1.30 5.34
N ALA A 30 11.39 -2.54 5.07
CA ALA A 30 11.94 -3.73 5.70
C ALA A 30 13.45 -3.88 5.42
N GLY A 31 13.89 -3.67 4.18
CA GLY A 31 15.31 -3.70 3.82
C GLY A 31 16.13 -2.62 4.55
N LEU A 32 15.59 -1.40 4.64
CA LEU A 32 16.21 -0.31 5.39
C LEU A 32 16.26 -0.63 6.89
N ALA A 33 15.18 -1.19 7.45
CA ALA A 33 15.10 -1.52 8.86
C ALA A 33 16.13 -2.58 9.26
N VAL A 34 16.32 -3.61 8.44
CA VAL A 34 17.38 -4.61 8.63
C VAL A 34 18.77 -3.97 8.53
N THR A 35 18.94 -2.98 7.64
CA THR A 35 20.25 -2.33 7.42
C THR A 35 20.65 -1.37 8.54
N TYR A 36 19.69 -0.59 9.08
CA TYR A 36 19.97 0.52 9.99
C TYR A 36 19.58 0.28 11.46
N TRP A 37 18.60 -0.59 11.75
CA TRP A 37 18.14 -0.86 13.12
C TRP A 37 17.61 -2.30 13.26
N GLU A 38 18.48 -3.28 12.99
CA GLU A 38 18.15 -4.72 12.93
C GLU A 38 17.36 -5.22 14.15
N GLU A 39 17.75 -4.83 15.36
CA GLU A 39 17.10 -5.23 16.62
C GLU A 39 15.59 -4.93 16.65
N TYR A 40 15.18 -3.84 15.99
CA TYR A 40 13.79 -3.38 15.92
C TYR A 40 13.15 -3.62 14.54
N ALA A 41 13.83 -4.30 13.62
CA ALA A 41 13.42 -4.38 12.23
C ALA A 41 12.03 -5.02 12.08
N TRP A 42 11.80 -6.14 12.77
CA TRP A 42 10.51 -6.84 12.74
C TRP A 42 9.38 -6.02 13.36
N GLY A 43 9.61 -5.42 14.54
CA GLY A 43 8.61 -4.63 15.24
C GLY A 43 8.21 -3.38 14.45
N SER A 44 9.20 -2.63 13.98
CA SER A 44 8.98 -1.41 13.19
C SER A 44 8.31 -1.72 11.85
N THR A 45 8.70 -2.80 11.17
CA THR A 45 8.07 -3.23 9.90
C THR A 45 6.63 -3.65 10.11
N ALA A 46 6.31 -4.40 11.17
CA ALA A 46 4.93 -4.79 11.47
C ALA A 46 4.02 -3.57 11.71
N ILE A 47 4.50 -2.57 12.47
CA ILE A 47 3.78 -1.32 12.72
C ILE A 47 3.59 -0.55 11.40
N PHE A 48 4.63 -0.46 10.58
CA PHE A 48 4.56 0.21 9.29
C PHE A 48 3.54 -0.46 8.34
N VAL A 49 3.53 -1.79 8.28
CA VAL A 49 2.56 -2.57 7.51
C VAL A 49 1.13 -2.28 7.96
N LEU A 50 0.86 -2.28 9.28
CA LEU A 50 -0.46 -1.93 9.81
C LEU A 50 -0.88 -0.52 9.40
N PHE A 51 0.04 0.44 9.48
CA PHE A 51 -0.23 1.82 9.09
C PHE A 51 -0.58 1.94 7.60
N VAL A 52 0.16 1.24 6.74
CA VAL A 52 -0.10 1.20 5.29
C VAL A 52 -1.46 0.56 5.00
N PHE A 53 -1.84 -0.53 5.68
CA PHE A 53 -3.16 -1.15 5.51
C PHE A 53 -4.30 -0.23 5.95
N VAL A 54 -4.16 0.48 7.07
CA VAL A 54 -5.16 1.45 7.52
C VAL A 54 -5.28 2.60 6.52
N ALA A 55 -4.16 3.11 6.00
CA ALA A 55 -4.15 4.17 5.00
C ALA A 55 -4.82 3.73 3.68
N LEU A 56 -4.53 2.52 3.21
CA LEU A 56 -5.18 1.93 2.03
C LEU A 56 -6.68 1.71 2.24
N GLY A 57 -7.07 1.19 3.41
CA GLY A 57 -8.47 1.01 3.78
C GLY A 57 -9.21 2.34 3.77
N PHE A 58 -8.64 3.37 4.41
CA PHE A 58 -9.23 4.72 4.43
C PHE A 58 -9.34 5.33 3.03
N TYR A 59 -8.32 5.16 2.19
CA TYR A 59 -8.34 5.61 0.80
C TYR A 59 -9.47 4.93 0.00
N HIS A 60 -9.69 3.63 0.20
CA HIS A 60 -10.77 2.89 -0.45
C HIS A 60 -12.16 3.33 0.06
N PHE A 61 -12.32 3.56 1.37
CA PHE A 61 -13.57 4.10 1.94
C PHE A 61 -13.90 5.51 1.43
N ARG A 62 -12.91 6.38 1.25
CA ARG A 62 -13.13 7.74 0.74
C ARG A 62 -13.56 7.77 -0.73
N LYS A 63 -13.20 6.75 -1.51
CA LYS A 63 -13.49 6.68 -2.95
C LYS A 63 -14.83 6.00 -3.31
N LYS A 64 -15.50 5.40 -2.33
CA LYS A 64 -16.90 4.93 -2.46
C LYS A 64 -17.87 6.09 -2.25
#